data_AF-A0A0N4WHE3-F1
#
_entry.id   AF-A0A0N4WHE3-F1
#
_cell.length_a   1.000
_cell.length_b   1.000
_cell.length_c   1.000
_cell.angle_alpha   90.00
_cell.angle_beta   90.00
_cell.angle_gamma   90.00
#
_symmetry.space_group_name_H-M   'P 1'
#
loop_
_entity.id
_entity.type
_entity.pdbx_description
1 polymer ?
#
loop_
_entity_poly.entity_id
_entity_poly.type
_entity_poly.pdbx_seq_one_letter_code
_entity_poly.pdbx_strand_id
1 'polypeptide(L)'
;MTALKEDLLRVFRDHRRRQTVDNMTDMERKGLKKAITLKKTLRFSVGDKCGGFVVMSRERDLHLSEQVLSDATTYEVVSVERYKRERQKLEEVIRRILGPKLERSTVEQLLPKYASVPTYYQLVKTHKLVKKRMAKLWTLTPLRPDQ
;
A
#
# COMPACT_ATOMS: atom_id res chain seq x y z
N MET A 1 -26.81 -7.83 -26.14
CA MET A 1 -25.86 -7.25 -25.16
C MET A 1 -26.53 -6.49 -24.00
N THR A 2 -27.79 -6.06 -24.13
CA THR A 2 -28.56 -5.35 -23.09
C THR A 2 -28.98 -6.24 -21.91
N ALA A 3 -29.45 -7.46 -22.19
CA ALA A 3 -29.92 -8.40 -21.16
C ALA A 3 -28.84 -8.79 -20.12
N LEU A 4 -27.60 -9.07 -20.58
CA LEU A 4 -26.49 -9.40 -19.67
C LEU A 4 -26.13 -8.23 -18.74
N LYS A 5 -26.18 -7.00 -19.27
CA LYS A 5 -25.91 -5.79 -18.50
C LYS A 5 -26.98 -5.59 -17.42
N GLU A 6 -28.24 -5.80 -17.77
CA GLU A 6 -29.37 -5.69 -16.83
C GLU A 6 -29.31 -6.77 -15.74
N ASP A 7 -28.94 -7.99 -16.10
CA ASP A 7 -28.75 -9.09 -15.16
C ASP A 7 -27.58 -8.85 -14.20
N LEU A 8 -26.43 -8.39 -14.71
CA LEU A 8 -25.29 -8.02 -13.86
C LEU A 8 -25.67 -6.90 -12.88
N LEU A 9 -26.38 -5.86 -13.35
CA LEU A 9 -26.85 -4.77 -12.50
C LEU A 9 -27.88 -5.25 -11.47
N ARG A 10 -28.73 -6.22 -11.82
CA ARG A 10 -29.67 -6.85 -10.89
C ARG A 10 -28.94 -7.63 -9.80
N VAL A 11 -28.02 -8.53 -10.17
CA VAL A 11 -27.21 -9.31 -9.21
C VAL A 11 -26.41 -8.40 -8.28
N PHE A 12 -25.83 -7.32 -8.81
CA PHE A 12 -25.07 -6.35 -8.02
C PHE A 12 -25.96 -5.58 -7.04
N ARG A 13 -27.16 -5.16 -7.48
CA ARG A 13 -28.14 -4.50 -6.60
C ARG A 13 -28.64 -5.45 -5.50
N ASP A 14 -28.88 -6.71 -5.83
CA ASP A 14 -29.31 -7.72 -4.86
C ASP A 14 -28.19 -8.04 -3.86
N HIS A 15 -26.93 -8.15 -4.30
CA HIS A 15 -25.79 -8.26 -3.40
C HIS A 15 -25.61 -7.03 -2.51
N ARG A 16 -25.83 -5.82 -3.03
CA ARG A 16 -25.76 -4.57 -2.26
C ARG A 16 -26.88 -4.46 -1.22
N ARG A 17 -28.06 -5.06 -1.49
CA ARG A 17 -29.22 -5.10 -0.57
C ARG A 17 -29.12 -6.20 0.49
N ARG A 18 -28.43 -7.29 0.19
CA ARG A 18 -28.11 -8.30 1.21
C ARG A 18 -27.16 -7.66 2.22
N GLN A 19 -27.53 -7.66 3.50
CA GLN A 19 -26.56 -7.39 4.55
C GLN A 19 -25.39 -8.35 4.33
N THR A 20 -24.16 -7.81 4.24
CA THR A 20 -22.96 -8.63 4.19
C THR A 20 -22.98 -9.56 5.40
N VAL A 21 -23.28 -10.83 5.14
CA VAL A 21 -23.21 -11.88 6.14
C VAL A 21 -21.74 -12.09 6.41
N ASP A 22 -21.34 -11.91 7.66
CA ASP A 22 -19.97 -12.12 8.07
C ASP A 22 -19.67 -13.62 8.06
N ASN A 23 -18.90 -14.07 7.08
CA ASN A 23 -18.49 -15.46 6.94
C ASN A 23 -17.32 -15.85 7.85
N MET A 24 -16.86 -14.96 8.74
CA MET A 24 -15.79 -15.28 9.69
C MET A 24 -16.31 -16.18 10.81
N THR A 25 -15.54 -17.22 11.07
CA THR A 25 -15.63 -18.00 12.32
C THR A 25 -15.35 -17.11 13.53
N ASP A 26 -15.79 -17.52 14.71
CA ASP A 26 -15.51 -16.79 15.96
C ASP A 26 -14.00 -16.63 16.23
N MET A 27 -13.20 -17.62 15.81
CA MET A 27 -11.75 -17.58 15.93
C MET A 27 -11.13 -16.54 14.99
N GLU A 28 -11.57 -16.47 13.74
CA GLU A 28 -11.12 -15.45 12.78
C GLU A 28 -11.51 -14.05 13.24
N ARG A 29 -12.73 -13.89 13.77
CA ARG A 29 -13.19 -12.61 14.32
C ARG A 29 -12.34 -12.15 15.49
N LYS A 30 -12.01 -13.05 16.43
CA LYS A 30 -11.09 -12.77 17.55
C LYS A 30 -9.69 -12.44 17.05
N GLY A 31 -9.19 -13.21 16.08
CA GLY A 31 -7.90 -12.98 15.42
C GLY A 31 -7.83 -11.60 14.76
N LEU A 32 -8.86 -11.22 14.01
CA LEU A 32 -8.95 -9.93 13.34
C LEU A 32 -8.99 -8.77 14.35
N LYS A 33 -9.79 -8.89 15.43
CA LYS A 33 -9.79 -7.90 16.51
C LYS A 33 -8.39 -7.71 17.11
N LYS A 34 -7.69 -8.82 17.38
CA LYS A 34 -6.30 -8.78 17.87
C LYS A 34 -5.35 -8.12 16.86
N ALA A 35 -5.47 -8.46 15.58
CA ALA A 35 -4.68 -7.86 14.51
C ALA A 35 -4.92 -6.35 14.38
N ILE A 36 -6.18 -5.89 14.48
CA ILE A 36 -6.52 -4.46 14.49
C ILE A 36 -5.85 -3.73 15.65
N THR A 37 -5.87 -4.32 16.85
CA THR A 37 -5.17 -3.75 18.03
C THR A 37 -3.66 -3.69 17.80
N LEU A 38 -3.08 -4.77 17.26
CA LEU A 38 -1.65 -4.86 16.98
C LEU A 38 -1.21 -3.96 15.82
N LYS A 39 -2.12 -3.48 14.96
CA LYS A 39 -1.80 -2.57 13.84
C LYS A 39 -1.15 -1.25 14.30
N LYS A 40 -1.28 -0.90 15.58
CA LYS A 40 -0.60 0.27 16.17
C LYS A 40 0.92 0.08 16.21
N THR A 41 1.38 -1.15 16.46
CA THR A 41 2.80 -1.52 16.66
C THR A 41 3.37 -2.36 15.52
N LEU A 42 2.51 -3.04 14.75
CA LEU A 42 2.89 -3.90 13.63
C LEU A 42 2.31 -3.37 12.31
N ARG A 43 3.11 -3.43 11.26
CA ARG A 43 2.68 -3.29 9.87
C ARG A 43 2.32 -4.67 9.33
N PHE A 44 1.09 -4.79 8.86
CA PHE A 44 0.60 -5.94 8.11
C PHE A 44 0.56 -5.58 6.62
N SER A 45 1.13 -6.42 5.76
CA SER A 45 1.12 -6.23 4.31
C SER A 45 1.08 -7.56 3.58
N VAL A 46 0.73 -7.52 2.29
CA VAL A 46 0.77 -8.69 1.41
C VAL A 46 2.06 -8.61 0.60
N GLY A 47 2.86 -9.67 0.64
CA GLY A 47 4.09 -9.78 -0.11
C GLY A 47 3.79 -9.86 -1.60
N ASP A 48 4.40 -8.95 -2.35
CA ASP A 48 4.22 -8.79 -3.80
C ASP A 48 4.38 -10.09 -4.60
N LYS A 49 5.40 -10.91 -4.29
CA LYS A 49 5.77 -12.05 -5.12
C LYS A 49 4.94 -13.31 -4.92
N CYS A 50 4.45 -13.55 -3.71
CA CYS A 50 3.85 -14.83 -3.34
C CYS A 50 2.48 -14.69 -2.68
N GLY A 51 1.95 -13.46 -2.55
CA GLY A 51 0.74 -13.19 -1.78
C GLY A 51 0.88 -13.50 -0.28
N GLY A 52 2.09 -13.79 0.19
CA GLY A 52 2.36 -14.17 1.58
C GLY A 52 2.07 -13.02 2.53
N PHE A 53 1.57 -13.33 3.72
CA PHE A 53 1.30 -12.32 4.74
C PHE A 53 2.61 -11.89 5.41
N VAL A 54 2.95 -10.61 5.28
CA VAL A 54 4.16 -10.02 5.84
C VAL A 54 3.78 -9.20 7.06
N VAL A 55 4.40 -9.56 8.19
CA VAL A 55 4.27 -8.84 9.47
C VAL A 55 5.62 -8.24 9.81
N MET A 56 5.66 -6.93 10.05
CA MET A 56 6.87 -6.21 10.44
C MET A 56 6.56 -5.30 11.63
N SER A 57 7.52 -5.07 12.53
CA SER A 57 7.35 -4.01 13.54
C SER A 57 7.33 -2.65 12.85
N ARG A 58 6.49 -1.74 13.33
CA ARG A 58 6.36 -0.41 12.76
C ARG A 58 7.63 0.41 12.92
N GLU A 59 8.35 0.21 14.02
CA GLU A 59 9.67 0.79 14.24
C GLU A 59 10.66 0.39 13.15
N ARG A 60 10.73 -0.91 12.83
CA ARG A 60 11.61 -1.40 11.76
C ARG A 60 11.20 -0.88 10.38
N ASP A 61 9.89 -0.81 10.14
CA ASP A 61 9.34 -0.25 8.91
C ASP A 61 9.70 1.24 8.72
N LEU A 62 9.60 2.02 9.80
CA LEU A 62 9.99 3.43 9.83
C LEU A 62 11.48 3.59 9.60
N HIS A 63 12.31 2.86 10.35
CA HIS A 63 13.76 2.91 10.20
C HIS A 63 14.21 2.58 8.77
N LEU A 64 13.64 1.52 8.18
CA LEU A 64 13.93 1.16 6.79
C LEU A 64 13.47 2.25 5.82
N SER A 65 12.29 2.82 6.04
CA SER A 65 11.77 3.90 5.20
C SER A 65 12.64 5.15 5.28
N GLU A 66 13.11 5.53 6.47
CA GLU A 66 13.99 6.68 6.69
C GLU A 66 15.35 6.49 6.01
N GLN A 67 15.99 5.34 6.23
CA GLN A 67 17.27 5.00 5.59
C GLN A 67 17.15 5.12 4.07
N VAL A 68 16.05 4.62 3.53
CA VAL A 68 15.79 4.58 2.10
C VAL A 68 15.44 5.96 1.53
N LEU A 69 14.64 6.76 2.23
CA LEU A 69 14.30 8.12 1.82
C LEU A 69 15.45 9.12 2.00
N SER A 70 16.48 8.78 2.78
CA SER A 70 17.69 9.59 2.94
C SER A 70 18.58 9.62 1.68
N ASP A 71 18.32 8.75 0.70
CA ASP A 71 19.06 8.75 -0.56
C ASP A 71 18.69 9.97 -1.44
N ALA A 72 19.49 11.02 -1.30
CA ALA A 72 19.36 12.26 -2.04
C ALA A 72 19.66 12.12 -3.55
N THR A 73 20.24 10.99 -4.00
CA THR A 73 20.43 10.72 -5.43
C THR A 73 19.15 10.25 -6.11
N THR A 74 18.23 9.67 -5.35
CA THR A 74 16.96 9.13 -5.83
C THR A 74 15.77 10.02 -5.45
N TYR A 75 15.79 10.63 -4.26
CA TYR A 75 14.67 11.41 -3.72
C TYR A 75 15.06 12.86 -3.43
N GLU A 76 14.22 13.79 -3.89
CA GLU A 76 14.27 15.19 -3.50
C GLU A 76 13.49 15.38 -2.19
N VAL A 77 14.06 16.12 -1.24
CA VAL A 77 13.33 16.54 -0.03
C VAL A 77 12.31 17.61 -0.41
N VAL A 78 11.04 17.35 -0.13
CA VAL A 78 9.93 18.24 -0.46
C VAL A 78 9.34 18.84 0.82
N SER A 79 9.03 20.15 0.81
CA SER A 79 8.39 20.80 1.95
C SER A 79 6.95 20.29 2.16
N VAL A 80 6.46 20.37 3.40
CA VAL A 80 5.11 19.93 3.76
C VAL A 80 4.04 20.72 2.98
N GLU A 81 4.29 22.00 2.71
CA GLU A 81 3.41 22.89 1.96
C GLU A 81 3.32 22.47 0.50
N ARG A 82 4.47 22.15 -0.12
CA ARG A 82 4.52 21.64 -1.50
C ARG A 82 3.81 20.30 -1.59
N TYR A 83 4.03 19.39 -0.63
CA TYR A 83 3.29 18.12 -0.57
C TYR A 83 1.77 18.34 -0.47
N LYS A 84 1.30 19.19 0.46
CA LYS A 84 -0.14 19.48 0.62
C LYS A 84 -0.76 20.05 -0.65
N ARG A 85 -0.04 20.97 -1.31
CA ARG A 85 -0.47 21.58 -2.58
C ARG A 85 -0.63 20.53 -3.69
N GLU A 86 0.37 19.67 -3.87
CA GLU A 86 0.32 18.63 -4.91
C GLU A 86 -0.74 17.57 -4.60
N ARG A 87 -0.90 17.20 -3.32
CA ARG A 87 -2.00 16.32 -2.88
C ARG A 87 -3.37 16.92 -3.21
N GLN A 88 -3.59 18.20 -2.92
CA GLN A 88 -4.85 18.87 -3.21
C GLN A 88 -5.15 18.88 -4.72
N LYS A 89 -4.16 19.23 -5.56
CA LYS A 89 -4.31 19.17 -7.02
C LYS A 89 -4.70 17.77 -7.49
N LEU A 90 -4.06 16.74 -6.96
CA LEU A 90 -4.40 15.35 -7.29
C LEU A 90 -5.84 15.01 -6.89
N GLU A 91 -6.25 15.37 -5.67
CA GLU A 91 -7.63 15.17 -5.21
C GLU A 91 -8.66 15.88 -6.11
N GLU A 92 -8.39 17.13 -6.51
CA GLU A 92 -9.22 17.90 -7.44
C GLU A 92 -9.33 17.21 -8.81
N VAL A 93 -8.21 16.73 -9.36
CA VAL A 93 -8.18 16.01 -10.63
C VAL A 93 -8.99 14.71 -10.55
N ILE A 94 -8.83 13.93 -9.47
CA ILE A 94 -9.59 12.69 -9.25
C ILE A 94 -11.08 13.00 -9.16
N ARG A 95 -11.47 13.99 -8.35
CA ARG A 95 -12.87 14.41 -8.20
C ARG A 95 -13.45 14.87 -9.54
N ARG A 96 -12.70 15.63 -10.34
CA ARG A 96 -13.13 16.11 -11.66
C ARG A 96 -13.36 14.98 -12.65
N ILE A 97 -12.47 13.99 -12.70
CA ILE A 97 -12.55 12.88 -13.67
C ILE A 97 -13.59 11.84 -13.26
N LEU A 98 -13.65 11.50 -11.97
CA LEU A 98 -14.46 10.40 -11.45
C LEU A 98 -15.81 10.84 -10.88
N GLY A 99 -15.93 12.08 -10.40
CA GLY A 99 -17.17 12.67 -9.88
C GLY A 99 -18.40 12.49 -10.77
N PRO A 100 -18.33 12.74 -12.10
CA PRO A 100 -19.47 12.52 -12.97
C PRO A 100 -19.73 11.04 -13.31
N LYS A 101 -18.82 10.12 -12.97
CA LYS A 101 -18.86 8.70 -13.38
C LYS A 101 -19.23 7.75 -12.24
N LEU A 102 -19.00 8.14 -10.99
CA LEU A 102 -19.11 7.27 -9.82
C LEU A 102 -19.88 7.96 -8.69
N GLU A 103 -20.46 7.16 -7.79
CA GLU A 103 -21.06 7.69 -6.55
C GLU A 103 -19.99 8.40 -5.72
N ARG A 104 -20.39 9.48 -5.04
CA ARG A 104 -19.49 10.29 -4.20
C ARG A 104 -18.73 9.46 -3.18
N SER A 105 -19.39 8.49 -2.54
CA SER A 105 -18.78 7.57 -1.56
C SER A 105 -17.62 6.77 -2.17
N THR A 106 -17.78 6.30 -3.41
CA THR A 106 -16.74 5.57 -4.15
C THR A 106 -15.57 6.49 -4.50
N VAL A 107 -15.85 7.72 -4.94
CA VAL A 107 -14.79 8.71 -5.25
C VAL A 107 -13.97 9.03 -4.01
N GLU A 108 -14.61 9.27 -2.85
CA GLU A 108 -13.91 9.52 -1.57
C GLU A 108 -13.05 8.33 -1.11
N GLN A 109 -13.46 7.09 -1.41
CA GLN A 109 -12.66 5.90 -1.11
C GLN A 109 -11.39 5.81 -1.97
N LEU A 110 -11.43 6.36 -3.19
CA LEU A 110 -10.30 6.35 -4.12
C LEU A 110 -9.29 7.47 -3.86
N LEU A 111 -9.63 8.46 -3.03
CA LEU A 111 -8.70 9.54 -2.70
C LEU A 111 -7.54 9.01 -1.84
N PRO A 112 -6.31 9.49 -2.09
CA PRO A 112 -5.15 9.11 -1.30
C PRO A 112 -5.30 9.63 0.14
N LYS A 113 -5.61 8.71 1.06
CA LYS A 113 -5.79 9.00 2.49
C LYS A 113 -4.47 9.19 3.24
N TYR A 114 -3.43 8.49 2.81
CA TYR A 114 -2.13 8.51 3.44
C TYR A 114 -1.06 8.54 2.35
N ALA A 115 0.04 9.25 2.61
CA ALA A 115 1.25 9.05 1.84
C ALA A 115 1.67 7.60 2.01
N SER A 116 1.65 6.84 0.91
CA SER A 116 2.22 5.50 0.89
C SER A 116 3.65 5.64 0.42
N VAL A 117 4.59 5.07 1.17
CA VAL A 117 5.96 4.91 0.68
C VAL A 117 5.86 4.14 -0.65
N PRO A 118 6.43 4.64 -1.76
CA PRO A 118 6.39 3.94 -3.03
C PRO A 118 6.81 2.49 -2.80
N THR A 119 5.96 1.54 -3.21
CA THR A 119 6.32 0.13 -3.11
C THR A 119 7.52 -0.07 -4.02
N TYR A 120 8.66 -0.44 -3.42
CA TYR A 120 9.96 -0.55 -4.07
C TYR A 120 10.00 -1.71 -5.06
N TYR A 121 9.45 -1.52 -6.26
CA TYR A 121 9.66 -2.44 -7.38
C TYR A 121 11.04 -2.25 -8.05
N GLN A 122 11.77 -1.19 -7.67
CA GLN A 122 13.07 -0.84 -8.25
C GLN A 122 14.28 -1.31 -7.43
N LEU A 123 14.08 -2.11 -6.37
CA LEU A 123 15.22 -2.83 -5.79
C LEU A 123 15.84 -3.68 -6.90
N VAL A 124 17.03 -3.29 -7.34
CA VAL A 124 17.79 -4.04 -8.33
C VAL A 124 17.86 -5.47 -7.81
N LYS A 125 17.24 -6.38 -8.56
CA LYS A 125 17.32 -7.79 -8.27
C LYS A 125 18.80 -8.15 -8.22
N THR A 126 19.36 -8.36 -7.03
CA THR A 126 20.80 -8.58 -6.83
C THR A 126 21.26 -9.84 -7.56
N HIS A 127 20.37 -10.82 -7.75
CA HIS A 127 20.60 -11.99 -8.60
C HIS A 127 20.68 -11.69 -10.10
N LYS A 128 20.31 -10.48 -10.55
CA LYS A 128 20.48 -9.98 -11.93
C LYS A 128 21.73 -9.12 -12.11
N LEU A 129 22.49 -8.85 -11.04
CA LEU A 129 23.76 -8.14 -11.15
C LEU A 129 24.84 -9.14 -11.57
N VAL A 130 25.36 -9.00 -12.79
CA VAL A 130 26.54 -9.76 -13.24
C VAL A 130 27.73 -9.41 -12.33
N LYS A 131 28.45 -10.43 -11.86
CA LYS A 131 29.49 -10.40 -10.79
C LYS A 131 30.48 -9.23 -10.86
N LYS A 132 30.73 -8.64 -12.04
CA LYS A 132 31.65 -7.52 -12.24
C LYS A 132 31.26 -6.21 -11.54
N ARG A 133 29.98 -6.00 -11.17
CA ARG A 133 29.50 -4.79 -10.46
C ARG A 133 29.40 -4.92 -8.94
N MET A 134 29.54 -6.12 -8.38
CA MET A 134 29.28 -6.38 -6.96
C MET A 134 30.40 -5.90 -6.02
N ALA A 135 31.65 -5.81 -6.50
CA ALA A 135 32.80 -5.41 -5.67
C ALA A 135 32.72 -3.97 -5.15
N LYS A 136 31.94 -3.09 -5.81
CA LYS A 136 31.79 -1.67 -5.43
C LYS A 136 30.57 -1.41 -4.53
N LEU A 137 29.65 -2.36 -4.41
CA LEU A 137 28.43 -2.26 -3.60
C LEU A 137 28.63 -2.84 -2.19
N TRP A 138 29.60 -3.75 -2.01
CA TRP A 138 29.90 -4.40 -0.73
C TRP A 138 30.76 -3.53 0.22
N THR A 139 31.15 -2.32 -0.19
CA THR A 139 31.86 -1.36 0.68
C THR A 139 30.92 -0.56 1.58
N LEU A 140 29.60 -0.73 1.43
CA LEU A 140 28.64 -0.27 2.43
C LEU A 140 28.41 -1.43 3.40
N THR A 141 29.04 -1.27 4.57
CA THR A 141 29.21 -2.14 5.73
C THR A 141 28.19 -3.28 5.87
N PRO A 142 28.62 -4.54 6.08
CA PRO A 142 27.71 -5.60 6.49
C PRO A 142 27.20 -5.31 7.91
N LEU A 143 25.88 -5.32 8.07
CA LEU A 143 25.24 -5.52 9.38
C LEU A 143 25.82 -6.80 9.98
N ARG A 144 26.62 -6.66 11.04
CA ARG A 144 27.01 -7.80 11.86
C ARG A 144 25.74 -8.33 12.53
N PRO A 145 25.42 -9.62 12.42
CA PRO A 145 24.61 -10.27 13.41
C PRO A 145 25.48 -10.50 14.65
N ASP A 146 24.97 -10.07 15.80
CA ASP A 146 25.38 -10.50 17.13
C ASP A 146 26.80 -10.12 17.61
N GLN A 147 26.91 -8.91 18.18
CA GLN A 147 27.60 -8.63 19.46
C GLN A 147 26.99 -7.38 20.11
#